data_AF-A0A920KB60-F1
#
_entry.id   AF-A0A920KB60-F1
#
_cell.length_a   1.000
_cell.length_b   1.000
_cell.length_c   1.000
_cell.angle_alpha   90.00
_cell.angle_beta   90.00
_cell.angle_gamma   90.00
#
_symmetry.space_group_name_H-M   'P 1'
#
loop_
_entity.id
_entity.type
_entity.pdbx_description
1 polymer ?
#
loop_
_entity_poly.entity_id
_entity_poly.type
_entity_poly.pdbx_seq_one_letter_code
_entity_poly.pdbx_strand_id
1 'polypeptide(L)'
;MKKDDLLSISPLDGRYSNLCNDISLIFSEYNLIKQRVRVEIEWFKFLAEANDVSTLPPISKKNESTLNQIVSDFSLKDAKKIKDIELKTNHDVKAVEYYIKDKIKNTPMAKYSEYVHFCCTSEDINNVAYALMMSEAIKHIDFKIREITDNLKKNVKKYSAKAMLSYTHGQPATPTTMGKEFLIFYSRINELREQLLKIDIKCKMNGATGNYSAHDLCFPRINWPNFTKKFIRRLKLKQNRFTTQIESHDHIAEICMKISHINSVMIGLTQDIWTYISKNYFIQKNIKGEIGSSTMPHKINPINFENAEGNLGLANSIFNYLSSKLVISRMQRDLSDSTVLRNIGVGFGYSVLRI
;
A
#
# COMPACT_ATOMS: atom_id res chain seq x y z
N MET A 1 -11.07 -22.91 10.86
CA MET A 1 -12.29 -22.59 10.09
C MET A 1 -12.09 -21.26 9.39
N LYS A 2 -12.64 -21.06 8.19
CA LYS A 2 -12.71 -19.74 7.56
C LYS A 2 -13.63 -18.90 8.47
N LYS A 3 -13.13 -17.79 9.01
CA LYS A 3 -13.94 -16.89 9.82
C LYS A 3 -15.03 -16.32 8.91
N ASP A 4 -16.29 -16.41 9.32
CA ASP A 4 -17.40 -15.80 8.61
C ASP A 4 -17.25 -14.27 8.67
N ASP A 5 -17.46 -13.57 7.55
CA ASP A 5 -17.37 -12.12 7.44
C ASP A 5 -18.28 -11.40 8.46
N LEU A 6 -19.40 -12.03 8.86
CA LEU A 6 -20.31 -11.50 9.90
C LEU A 6 -19.69 -11.50 11.30
N LEU A 7 -18.62 -12.27 11.51
CA LEU A 7 -17.91 -12.35 12.79
C LEU A 7 -16.63 -11.48 12.79
N SER A 8 -16.33 -10.79 11.69
CA SER A 8 -15.15 -9.92 11.57
C SER A 8 -15.24 -8.73 12.52
N ILE A 9 -14.14 -8.45 13.22
CA ILE A 9 -14.05 -7.30 14.15
C ILE A 9 -13.91 -6.01 13.34
N SER A 10 -13.02 -6.02 12.35
CA SER A 10 -12.88 -4.93 11.40
C SER A 10 -14.01 -4.99 10.37
N PRO A 11 -14.70 -3.88 10.08
CA PRO A 11 -15.70 -3.84 9.03
C PRO A 11 -15.08 -3.96 7.64
N LEU A 12 -13.79 -3.64 7.47
CA LEU A 12 -13.06 -3.79 6.20
C LEU A 12 -12.99 -5.26 5.76
N ASP A 13 -12.95 -6.19 6.71
CA ASP A 13 -12.92 -7.64 6.48
C ASP A 13 -14.29 -8.30 6.70
N GLY A 14 -15.35 -7.49 6.88
CA GLY A 14 -16.70 -7.93 7.13
C GLY A 14 -17.69 -7.22 6.22
N ARG A 15 -18.42 -6.25 6.77
CA ARG A 15 -19.42 -5.45 6.03
C ARG A 15 -18.92 -4.90 4.69
N TYR A 16 -17.65 -4.50 4.63
CA TYR A 16 -17.02 -3.88 3.46
C TYR A 16 -16.00 -4.78 2.74
N SER A 17 -15.94 -6.08 3.05
CA SER A 17 -14.98 -7.02 2.49
C SER A 17 -14.97 -7.01 0.96
N ASN A 18 -16.17 -7.05 0.36
CA ASN A 18 -16.35 -6.99 -1.10
C ASN A 18 -15.79 -5.72 -1.76
N LEU A 19 -15.71 -4.61 -1.02
CA LEU A 19 -15.16 -3.34 -1.49
C LEU A 19 -13.65 -3.24 -1.24
N CYS A 20 -13.10 -4.06 -0.34
CA CYS A 20 -11.70 -4.05 0.06
C CYS A 20 -10.88 -5.18 -0.57
N ASN A 21 -11.45 -5.96 -1.49
CA ASN A 21 -10.76 -7.08 -2.15
C ASN A 21 -9.42 -6.67 -2.76
N ASP A 22 -9.37 -5.57 -3.51
CA ASP A 22 -8.13 -5.06 -4.13
C ASP A 22 -7.07 -4.71 -3.08
N ILE A 23 -7.49 -4.13 -1.94
CA ILE A 23 -6.60 -3.79 -0.84
C ILE A 23 -6.07 -5.05 -0.15
N SER A 24 -6.90 -6.07 0.02
CA SER A 24 -6.47 -7.36 0.57
C SER A 24 -5.42 -8.04 -0.32
N LEU A 25 -5.54 -7.91 -1.65
CA LEU A 25 -4.55 -8.43 -2.60
C LEU A 25 -3.20 -7.72 -2.49
N ILE A 26 -3.16 -6.49 -1.96
CA ILE A 26 -1.95 -5.70 -1.78
C ILE A 26 -1.35 -5.87 -0.37
N PHE A 27 -2.17 -5.75 0.68
CA PHE A 27 -1.68 -5.61 2.07
C PHE A 27 -1.94 -6.81 2.99
N SER A 28 -2.56 -7.89 2.50
CA SER A 28 -2.75 -9.08 3.34
C SER A 28 -1.43 -9.73 3.75
N GLU A 29 -1.47 -10.49 4.85
CA GLU A 29 -0.36 -11.36 5.27
C GLU A 29 0.08 -12.30 4.14
N TYR A 30 -0.88 -12.82 3.37
CA TYR A 30 -0.60 -13.66 2.21
C TYR A 30 0.27 -12.93 1.19
N ASN A 31 -0.07 -11.69 0.82
CA ASN A 31 0.73 -10.96 -0.16
C ASN A 31 2.06 -10.49 0.41
N LEU A 32 2.15 -10.14 1.70
CA LEU A 32 3.42 -9.84 2.37
C LEU A 32 4.38 -11.04 2.27
N ILE A 33 3.91 -12.25 2.58
CA ILE A 33 4.69 -13.49 2.42
C ILE A 33 5.07 -13.70 0.95
N LYS A 34 4.13 -13.52 0.02
CA LYS A 34 4.38 -13.65 -1.43
C LYS A 34 5.48 -12.69 -1.91
N GLN A 35 5.44 -11.43 -1.50
CA GLN A 35 6.47 -10.45 -1.87
C GLN A 35 7.82 -10.77 -1.22
N ARG A 36 7.85 -11.27 0.03
CA ARG A 36 9.09 -11.75 0.66
C ARG A 36 9.72 -12.90 -0.14
N VAL A 37 8.92 -13.89 -0.52
CA VAL A 37 9.37 -15.00 -1.39
C VAL A 37 9.92 -14.48 -2.72
N ARG A 38 9.24 -13.51 -3.33
CA ARG A 38 9.70 -12.86 -4.57
C ARG A 38 11.05 -12.17 -4.38
N VAL A 39 11.21 -11.38 -3.32
CA VAL A 39 12.46 -10.64 -3.07
C VAL A 39 13.63 -11.59 -2.86
N GLU A 40 13.45 -12.65 -2.07
CA GLU A 40 14.46 -13.68 -1.84
C GLU A 40 14.89 -14.38 -3.14
N ILE A 41 13.93 -14.77 -3.97
CA ILE A 41 14.22 -15.43 -5.25
C ILE A 41 14.94 -14.48 -6.21
N GLU A 42 14.48 -13.23 -6.31
CA GLU A 42 15.14 -12.23 -7.14
C GLU A 42 16.55 -11.90 -6.62
N TRP A 43 16.76 -11.88 -5.30
CA TRP A 43 18.09 -11.67 -4.71
C TRP A 43 19.03 -12.84 -5.01
N PHE A 44 18.58 -14.08 -4.84
CA PHE A 44 19.33 -15.27 -5.21
C PHE A 44 19.73 -15.27 -6.70
N LYS A 45 18.78 -14.93 -7.59
CA LYS A 45 19.05 -14.78 -9.03
C LYS A 45 20.07 -13.69 -9.30
N PHE A 46 19.93 -12.54 -8.65
CA PHE A 46 20.81 -11.39 -8.83
C PHE A 46 22.24 -11.67 -8.38
N LEU A 47 22.43 -12.39 -7.27
CA LEU A 47 23.75 -12.84 -6.82
C LEU A 47 24.40 -13.78 -7.83
N ALA A 48 23.64 -14.70 -8.43
CA ALA A 48 24.18 -15.67 -9.39
C ALA A 48 24.64 -15.03 -10.72
N GLU A 49 24.18 -13.82 -11.04
CA GLU A 49 24.65 -13.06 -12.20
C GLU A 49 25.98 -12.34 -11.94
N ALA A 50 26.42 -12.25 -10.68
CA ALA A 50 27.64 -11.56 -10.31
C ALA A 50 28.85 -12.47 -10.47
N ASN A 51 29.68 -12.19 -11.47
CA ASN A 51 30.94 -12.94 -11.70
C ASN A 51 31.86 -12.96 -10.46
N ASP A 52 31.80 -11.91 -9.64
CA ASP A 52 32.59 -11.79 -8.41
C ASP A 52 32.11 -12.74 -7.29
N VAL A 53 30.89 -13.27 -7.39
CA VAL A 53 30.35 -14.33 -6.50
C VAL A 53 30.70 -15.70 -7.10
N SER A 54 31.99 -15.99 -7.21
CA SER A 54 32.53 -17.14 -7.99
C SER A 54 32.02 -18.51 -7.56
N THR A 55 31.53 -18.62 -6.32
CA THR A 55 30.99 -19.84 -5.71
C THR A 55 29.51 -20.09 -6.05
N LEU A 56 28.83 -19.14 -6.69
CA LEU A 56 27.47 -19.25 -7.20
C LEU A 56 27.46 -19.02 -8.72
N PRO A 57 27.40 -20.07 -9.55
CA PRO A 57 27.45 -19.91 -10.99
C PRO A 57 26.15 -19.31 -11.55
N PRO A 58 26.19 -18.71 -12.75
CA PRO A 58 25.01 -18.26 -13.46
C PRO A 58 23.93 -19.34 -13.56
N ILE A 59 22.69 -18.94 -13.28
CA ILE A 59 21.54 -19.84 -13.31
C ILE A 59 21.15 -20.12 -14.77
N SER A 60 20.99 -21.40 -15.11
CA SER A 60 20.51 -21.77 -16.45
C SER A 60 19.06 -21.31 -16.67
N LYS A 61 18.66 -21.05 -17.92
CA LYS A 61 17.28 -20.63 -18.25
C LYS A 61 16.20 -21.56 -17.69
N LYS A 62 16.45 -22.88 -17.66
CA LYS A 62 15.54 -23.88 -17.08
C LYS A 62 15.35 -23.65 -15.58
N ASN A 63 16.46 -23.46 -14.86
CA ASN A 63 16.47 -23.24 -13.42
C ASN A 63 15.84 -21.90 -13.06
N GLU A 64 16.09 -20.87 -13.87
CA GLU A 64 15.45 -19.56 -13.73
C GLU A 64 13.92 -19.67 -13.89
N SER A 65 13.45 -20.43 -14.88
CA SER A 65 12.03 -20.72 -15.04
C SER A 65 11.43 -21.41 -13.81
N THR A 66 12.13 -22.37 -13.21
CA THR A 66 11.70 -23.03 -11.97
C THR A 66 11.60 -22.05 -10.80
N LEU A 67 12.57 -21.14 -10.65
CA LEU A 67 12.53 -20.11 -9.62
C LEU A 67 11.37 -19.13 -9.83
N ASN A 68 11.16 -18.69 -11.07
CA ASN A 68 10.03 -17.81 -11.42
C ASN A 68 8.67 -18.48 -11.13
N GLN A 69 8.56 -19.80 -11.36
CA GLN A 69 7.35 -20.57 -11.05
C GLN A 69 7.01 -20.58 -9.56
N ILE A 70 8.00 -20.58 -8.65
CA ILE A 70 7.74 -20.50 -7.20
C ILE A 70 6.99 -19.20 -6.86
N VAL A 71 7.28 -18.10 -7.56
CA VAL A 71 6.61 -16.81 -7.36
C VAL A 71 5.27 -16.73 -8.08
N SER A 72 5.21 -17.15 -9.36
CA SER A 72 3.98 -17.05 -10.16
C SER A 72 2.87 -17.93 -9.62
N ASP A 73 3.21 -19.14 -9.17
CA ASP A 73 2.26 -20.16 -8.75
C ASP A 73 2.05 -20.15 -7.22
N PHE A 74 2.61 -19.15 -6.52
CA PHE A 74 2.50 -19.01 -5.09
C PHE A 74 1.03 -18.99 -4.64
N SER A 75 0.64 -19.93 -3.79
CA SER A 75 -0.76 -20.17 -3.43
C SER A 75 -1.03 -19.99 -1.93
N LEU A 76 -2.31 -19.95 -1.54
CA LEU A 76 -2.70 -19.97 -0.12
C LEU A 76 -2.17 -21.20 0.63
N LYS A 77 -1.97 -22.34 -0.06
CA LYS A 77 -1.37 -23.53 0.53
C LYS A 77 0.10 -23.29 0.89
N ASP A 78 0.83 -22.59 0.02
CA ASP A 78 2.22 -22.21 0.26
C ASP A 78 2.36 -21.24 1.44
N ALA A 79 1.51 -20.20 1.50
CA ALA A 79 1.51 -19.28 2.62
C ALA A 79 1.20 -19.98 3.96
N LYS A 80 0.24 -20.91 3.99
CA LYS A 80 -0.03 -21.74 5.19
C LYS A 80 1.18 -22.59 5.58
N LYS A 81 1.85 -23.21 4.62
CA LYS A 81 3.08 -23.97 4.88
C LYS A 81 4.17 -23.10 5.50
N ILE A 82 4.32 -21.85 5.05
CA ILE A 82 5.25 -20.88 5.68
C ILE A 82 4.83 -20.58 7.11
N LYS A 83 3.54 -20.36 7.39
CA LYS A 83 3.04 -20.19 8.77
C LYS A 83 3.31 -21.42 9.64
N ASP A 84 3.20 -22.64 9.10
CA ASP A 84 3.51 -23.87 9.83
C ASP A 84 5.00 -23.97 10.20
N ILE A 85 5.89 -23.48 9.33
CA ILE A 85 7.33 -23.38 9.61
C ILE A 85 7.60 -22.26 10.63
N GLU A 86 6.88 -21.13 10.52
CA GLU A 86 6.97 -20.02 11.47
C GLU A 86 6.59 -20.43 12.88
N LEU A 87 5.57 -21.28 13.07
CA LEU A 87 5.21 -21.82 14.39
C LEU A 87 6.36 -22.56 15.08
N LYS A 88 7.30 -23.14 14.32
CA LYS A 88 8.49 -23.83 14.86
C LYS A 88 9.66 -22.88 15.10
N THR A 89 9.80 -21.85 14.27
CA THR A 89 10.95 -20.94 14.27
C THR A 89 10.71 -19.66 15.06
N ASN A 90 9.45 -19.32 15.31
CA ASN A 90 8.98 -18.04 15.84
C ASN A 90 9.55 -16.83 15.08
N HIS A 91 9.84 -16.99 13.79
CA HIS A 91 10.43 -15.96 12.93
C HIS A 91 9.93 -16.10 11.48
N ASP A 92 9.16 -15.11 11.02
CA ASP A 92 8.47 -15.13 9.72
C ASP A 92 9.40 -15.15 8.50
N VAL A 93 10.42 -14.29 8.44
CA VAL A 93 11.38 -14.29 7.31
C VAL A 93 12.23 -15.56 7.27
N LYS A 94 12.63 -16.11 8.43
CA LYS A 94 13.35 -17.39 8.46
C LYS A 94 12.49 -18.55 7.94
N ALA A 95 11.18 -18.50 8.19
CA ALA A 95 10.24 -19.47 7.63
C ALA A 95 10.14 -19.38 6.10
N VAL A 96 10.25 -18.16 5.52
CA VAL A 96 10.35 -17.94 4.07
C VAL A 96 11.63 -18.57 3.51
N GLU A 97 12.79 -18.35 4.15
CA GLU A 97 14.06 -18.96 3.73
C GLU A 97 13.95 -20.49 3.68
N TYR A 98 13.45 -21.12 4.74
CA TYR A 98 13.26 -22.57 4.79
C TYR A 98 12.26 -23.09 3.74
N TYR A 99 11.20 -22.35 3.48
CA TYR A 99 10.26 -22.70 2.42
C TYR A 99 10.93 -22.70 1.04
N ILE A 100 11.76 -21.69 0.73
CA ILE A 100 12.46 -21.61 -0.55
C ILE A 100 13.49 -22.75 -0.66
N LYS A 101 14.27 -23.00 0.40
CA LYS A 101 15.21 -24.13 0.47
C LYS A 101 14.50 -25.47 0.20
N ASP A 102 13.32 -25.67 0.79
CA ASP A 102 12.51 -26.88 0.54
C ASP A 102 11.99 -26.97 -0.91
N LYS A 103 11.61 -25.85 -1.53
CA LYS A 103 11.16 -25.82 -2.94
C LYS A 103 12.28 -26.19 -3.92
N ILE A 104 13.52 -25.81 -3.63
CA ILE A 104 14.65 -26.06 -4.53
C ILE A 104 15.42 -27.35 -4.22
N LYS A 105 15.10 -28.07 -3.13
CA LYS A 105 15.88 -29.23 -2.65
C LYS A 105 16.03 -30.37 -3.67
N ASN A 106 15.04 -30.55 -4.54
CA ASN A 106 15.03 -31.60 -5.57
C ASN A 106 15.47 -31.08 -6.95
N THR A 107 16.16 -29.93 -6.97
CA THR A 107 16.62 -29.27 -8.20
C THR A 107 18.14 -29.16 -8.18
N PRO A 108 18.82 -28.95 -9.33
CA PRO A 108 20.25 -28.67 -9.37
C PRO A 108 20.74 -27.48 -8.52
N MET A 109 19.85 -26.64 -8.00
CA MET A 109 20.13 -25.48 -7.15
C MET A 109 20.24 -25.85 -5.67
N ALA A 110 19.88 -27.09 -5.28
CA ALA A 110 19.91 -27.54 -3.88
C ALA A 110 21.29 -27.33 -3.22
N LYS A 111 22.38 -27.56 -3.97
CA LYS A 111 23.76 -27.31 -3.51
C LYS A 111 24.09 -25.84 -3.24
N TYR A 112 23.28 -24.92 -3.76
CA TYR A 112 23.41 -23.48 -3.55
C TYR A 112 22.34 -22.92 -2.61
N SER A 113 21.61 -23.78 -1.90
CA SER A 113 20.50 -23.38 -1.03
C SER A 113 20.92 -22.40 0.07
N GLU A 114 22.17 -22.44 0.54
CA GLU A 114 22.73 -21.48 1.50
C GLU A 114 22.98 -20.08 0.93
N TYR A 115 22.80 -19.87 -0.38
CA TYR A 115 22.76 -18.53 -0.97
C TYR A 115 21.37 -17.88 -0.88
N VAL A 116 20.33 -18.63 -0.51
CA VAL A 116 19.03 -18.04 -0.16
C VAL A 116 19.22 -17.22 1.11
N HIS A 117 18.74 -15.97 1.13
CA HIS A 117 18.98 -15.01 2.22
C HIS A 117 20.45 -14.61 2.44
N PHE A 118 21.34 -14.84 1.46
CA PHE A 118 22.78 -14.61 1.65
C PHE A 118 23.11 -13.15 2.01
N CYS A 119 23.82 -12.98 3.12
CA CYS A 119 24.21 -11.70 3.73
C CYS A 119 23.07 -10.74 4.08
N CYS A 120 21.81 -11.15 3.88
CA CYS A 120 20.64 -10.34 4.21
C CYS A 120 20.39 -10.31 5.72
N THR A 121 19.73 -9.26 6.16
CA THR A 121 18.91 -9.29 7.38
C THR A 121 17.44 -9.37 7.02
N SER A 122 16.59 -9.84 7.93
CA SER A 122 15.13 -9.91 7.74
C SER A 122 14.54 -8.61 7.20
N GLU A 123 15.07 -7.47 7.65
CA GLU A 123 14.61 -6.15 7.20
C GLU A 123 15.01 -5.81 5.77
N ASP A 124 16.08 -6.37 5.20
CA ASP A 124 16.38 -6.20 3.77
C ASP A 124 15.27 -6.80 2.89
N ILE A 125 14.62 -7.87 3.37
CA ILE A 125 13.50 -8.51 2.67
C ILE A 125 12.20 -7.77 2.96
N ASN A 126 11.94 -7.43 4.23
CA ASN A 126 10.70 -6.76 4.65
C ASN A 126 10.52 -5.40 3.99
N ASN A 127 11.51 -4.53 4.07
CA ASN A 127 11.36 -3.16 3.56
C ASN A 127 11.18 -3.15 2.03
N VAL A 128 11.85 -4.04 1.30
CA VAL A 128 11.66 -4.17 -0.16
C VAL A 128 10.26 -4.74 -0.46
N ALA A 129 9.78 -5.72 0.30
CA ALA A 129 8.42 -6.25 0.16
C ALA A 129 7.37 -5.15 0.39
N TYR A 130 7.50 -4.36 1.45
CA TYR A 130 6.61 -3.22 1.71
C TYR A 130 6.71 -2.15 0.64
N ALA A 131 7.89 -1.83 0.12
CA ALA A 131 8.05 -0.89 -0.98
C ALA A 131 7.34 -1.37 -2.27
N LEU A 132 7.38 -2.67 -2.56
CA LEU A 132 6.62 -3.26 -3.67
C LEU A 132 5.10 -3.17 -3.43
N MET A 133 4.63 -3.44 -2.22
CA MET A 133 3.22 -3.32 -1.84
C MET A 133 2.74 -1.87 -1.93
N MET A 134 3.52 -0.92 -1.42
CA MET A 134 3.26 0.53 -1.51
C MET A 134 3.22 1.02 -2.96
N SER A 135 4.11 0.50 -3.82
CA SER A 135 4.11 0.84 -5.25
C SER A 135 2.81 0.43 -5.94
N GLU A 136 2.24 -0.70 -5.55
CA GLU A 136 0.95 -1.15 -6.07
C GLU A 136 -0.22 -0.36 -5.47
N ALA A 137 -0.15 -0.09 -4.16
CA ALA A 137 -1.16 0.72 -3.47
C ALA A 137 -1.27 2.14 -4.04
N ILE A 138 -0.15 2.78 -4.38
CA ILE A 138 -0.15 4.11 -5.00
C ILE A 138 -0.82 4.09 -6.37
N LYS A 139 -0.58 3.07 -7.20
CA LYS A 139 -1.28 2.95 -8.50
C LYS A 139 -2.77 2.74 -8.32
N HIS A 140 -3.16 1.92 -7.34
CA HIS A 140 -4.57 1.64 -7.05
C HIS A 140 -5.30 2.89 -6.56
N ILE A 141 -4.76 3.59 -5.57
CA ILE A 141 -5.39 4.80 -5.05
C ILE A 141 -5.37 5.94 -6.09
N ASP A 142 -4.32 6.03 -6.90
CA ASP A 142 -4.24 6.97 -8.03
C ASP A 142 -5.39 6.74 -9.03
N PHE A 143 -5.66 5.47 -9.36
CA PHE A 143 -6.80 5.11 -10.19
C PHE A 143 -8.12 5.57 -9.56
N LYS A 144 -8.34 5.33 -8.26
CA LYS A 144 -9.54 5.78 -7.54
C LYS A 144 -9.71 7.29 -7.51
N ILE A 145 -8.62 8.03 -7.25
CA ILE A 145 -8.65 9.50 -7.28
C ILE A 145 -8.99 9.99 -8.69
N ARG A 146 -8.46 9.36 -9.74
CA ARG A 146 -8.82 9.71 -11.12
C ARG A 146 -10.32 9.55 -11.39
N GLU A 147 -10.92 8.42 -10.98
CA GLU A 147 -12.37 8.20 -11.15
C GLU A 147 -13.20 9.36 -10.54
N ILE A 148 -12.82 9.82 -9.35
CA ILE A 148 -13.46 10.95 -8.67
C ILE A 148 -13.22 12.27 -9.42
N THR A 149 -11.96 12.57 -9.77
CA THR A 149 -11.61 13.82 -10.45
C THR A 149 -12.22 13.92 -11.85
N ASP A 150 -12.37 12.81 -12.57
CA ASP A 150 -13.05 12.77 -13.87
C ASP A 150 -14.56 13.05 -13.72
N ASN A 151 -15.18 12.56 -12.65
CA ASN A 151 -16.56 12.89 -12.32
C ASN A 151 -16.72 14.39 -11.99
N LEU A 152 -15.84 14.92 -11.11
CA LEU A 152 -15.80 16.34 -10.79
C LEU A 152 -15.64 17.20 -12.05
N LYS A 153 -14.71 16.85 -12.94
CA LYS A 153 -14.48 17.57 -14.20
C LYS A 153 -15.71 17.58 -15.11
N LYS A 154 -16.47 16.48 -15.17
CA LYS A 154 -17.76 16.45 -15.88
C LYS A 154 -18.78 17.40 -15.24
N ASN A 155 -18.87 17.41 -13.92
CA ASN A 155 -19.78 18.31 -13.18
C ASN A 155 -19.39 19.78 -13.32
N VAL A 156 -18.10 20.10 -13.32
CA VAL A 156 -17.58 21.45 -13.62
C VAL A 156 -18.15 21.96 -14.94
N LYS A 157 -18.01 21.16 -16.02
CA LYS A 157 -18.52 21.55 -17.35
C LYS A 157 -20.04 21.67 -17.35
N LYS A 158 -20.73 20.66 -16.81
CA LYS A 158 -22.20 20.57 -16.79
C LYS A 158 -22.85 21.73 -16.04
N TYR A 159 -22.24 22.18 -14.94
CA TYR A 159 -22.79 23.19 -14.05
C TYR A 159 -22.10 24.56 -14.15
N SER A 160 -21.22 24.74 -15.14
CA SER A 160 -20.39 25.95 -15.34
C SER A 160 -21.18 27.26 -15.37
N ALA A 161 -22.33 27.28 -16.05
CA ALA A 161 -23.21 28.45 -16.17
C ALA A 161 -24.38 28.46 -15.16
N LYS A 162 -24.42 27.53 -14.19
CA LYS A 162 -25.51 27.46 -13.21
C LYS A 162 -25.20 28.39 -12.03
N ALA A 163 -25.75 29.60 -12.09
CA ALA A 163 -25.67 30.58 -11.00
C ALA A 163 -26.22 29.99 -9.69
N MET A 164 -25.54 30.31 -8.59
CA MET A 164 -25.84 29.82 -7.25
C MET A 164 -25.64 30.96 -6.25
N LEU A 165 -26.55 31.10 -5.29
CA LEU A 165 -26.34 31.99 -4.15
C LEU A 165 -25.24 31.40 -3.27
N SER A 166 -24.17 32.15 -3.06
CA SER A 166 -23.06 31.73 -2.19
C SER A 166 -23.45 31.90 -0.72
N TYR A 167 -22.76 31.16 0.16
CA TYR A 167 -22.89 31.34 1.60
C TYR A 167 -21.52 31.51 2.26
N THR A 168 -21.32 32.60 2.99
CA THR A 168 -20.14 32.83 3.82
C THR A 168 -20.58 32.93 5.27
N HIS A 169 -19.97 32.18 6.19
CA HIS A 169 -20.48 32.02 7.56
C HIS A 169 -21.92 31.49 7.62
N GLY A 170 -22.34 30.75 6.59
CA GLY A 170 -23.73 30.29 6.43
C GLY A 170 -24.72 31.37 6.02
N GLN A 171 -24.29 32.60 5.75
CA GLN A 171 -25.13 33.74 5.36
C GLN A 171 -25.06 34.00 3.85
N PRO A 172 -26.17 34.43 3.20
CA PRO A 172 -26.18 34.81 1.78
C PRO A 172 -25.05 35.78 1.42
N ALA A 173 -24.34 35.49 0.32
CA ALA A 173 -23.22 36.28 -0.17
C ALA A 173 -23.26 36.44 -1.70
N THR A 174 -22.29 37.17 -2.25
CA THR A 174 -22.16 37.41 -3.70
C THR A 174 -22.28 36.10 -4.50
N PRO A 175 -23.12 36.04 -5.55
CA PRO A 175 -23.33 34.81 -6.31
C PRO A 175 -22.06 34.19 -6.92
N THR A 176 -22.12 32.88 -7.11
CA THR A 176 -21.10 32.04 -7.77
C THR A 176 -21.77 31.15 -8.82
N THR A 177 -21.04 30.18 -9.39
CA THR A 177 -21.64 29.08 -10.15
C THR A 177 -21.33 27.73 -9.52
N MET A 178 -22.29 26.80 -9.58
CA MET A 178 -22.11 25.44 -9.06
C MET A 178 -20.92 24.73 -9.72
N GLY A 179 -20.69 24.96 -11.03
CA GLY A 179 -19.53 24.42 -11.72
C GLY A 179 -18.20 24.95 -11.18
N LYS A 180 -18.13 26.24 -10.78
CA LYS A 180 -16.92 26.81 -10.17
C LYS A 180 -16.67 26.24 -8.76
N GLU A 181 -17.73 25.93 -7.98
CA GLU A 181 -17.54 25.27 -6.68
C GLU A 181 -17.00 23.83 -6.83
N PHE A 182 -17.45 23.06 -7.83
CA PHE A 182 -16.82 21.77 -8.15
C PHE A 182 -15.36 21.92 -8.64
N LEU A 183 -15.05 23.02 -9.35
CA LEU A 183 -13.71 23.26 -9.88
C LEU A 183 -12.68 23.44 -8.77
N ILE A 184 -13.08 24.04 -7.64
CA ILE A 184 -12.21 24.20 -6.46
C ILE A 184 -11.75 22.83 -5.96
N PHE A 185 -12.67 21.88 -5.77
CA PHE A 185 -12.33 20.53 -5.32
C PHE A 185 -11.50 19.77 -6.37
N TYR A 186 -11.89 19.83 -7.64
CA TYR A 186 -11.12 19.22 -8.73
C TYR A 186 -9.66 19.70 -8.73
N SER A 187 -9.46 21.03 -8.67
CA SER A 187 -8.13 21.63 -8.71
C SER A 187 -7.27 21.19 -7.53
N ARG A 188 -7.82 21.26 -6.30
CA ARG A 188 -7.12 20.89 -5.07
C ARG A 188 -6.73 19.41 -5.05
N ILE A 189 -7.67 18.52 -5.40
CA ILE A 189 -7.40 17.07 -5.43
C ILE A 189 -6.36 16.75 -6.50
N ASN A 190 -6.47 17.34 -7.70
CA ASN A 190 -5.54 17.05 -8.79
C ASN A 190 -4.12 17.54 -8.46
N GLU A 191 -3.96 18.71 -7.85
CA GLU A 191 -2.65 19.19 -7.42
C GLU A 191 -2.01 18.26 -6.38
N LEU A 192 -2.77 17.86 -5.36
CA LEU A 192 -2.29 16.93 -4.32
C LEU A 192 -1.96 15.55 -4.88
N ARG A 193 -2.74 15.07 -5.86
CA ARG A 193 -2.46 13.82 -6.60
C ARG A 193 -1.12 13.90 -7.33
N GLU A 194 -0.84 14.99 -8.06
CA GLU A 194 0.44 15.16 -8.74
C GLU A 194 1.62 15.24 -7.76
N GLN A 195 1.41 15.80 -6.57
CA GLN A 195 2.40 15.78 -5.50
C GLN A 195 2.62 14.37 -4.92
N LEU A 196 1.56 13.58 -4.73
CA LEU A 196 1.65 12.18 -4.28
C LEU A 196 2.49 11.33 -5.22
N LEU A 197 2.27 11.47 -6.54
CA LEU A 197 2.95 10.67 -7.56
C LEU A 197 4.44 11.02 -7.73
N LYS A 198 4.90 12.15 -7.16
CA LYS A 198 6.31 12.55 -7.16
C LYS A 198 7.10 11.98 -5.99
N ILE A 199 6.43 11.37 -5.00
CA ILE A 199 7.11 10.79 -3.84
C ILE A 199 7.84 9.51 -4.27
N ASP A 200 9.15 9.49 -4.10
CA ASP A 200 9.95 8.30 -4.36
C ASP A 200 9.69 7.22 -3.32
N ILE A 201 9.31 6.03 -3.76
CA ILE A 201 9.24 4.85 -2.90
C ILE A 201 10.65 4.30 -2.74
N LYS A 202 11.15 4.35 -1.51
CA LYS A 202 12.52 3.99 -1.19
C LYS A 202 12.59 2.62 -0.52
N CYS A 203 13.69 1.91 -0.74
CA CYS A 203 14.02 0.67 -0.03
C CYS A 203 15.54 0.54 0.11
N LYS A 204 15.98 -0.38 0.96
CA LYS A 204 17.39 -0.66 1.24
C LYS A 204 17.68 -2.15 1.17
N MET A 205 18.92 -2.49 0.87
CA MET A 205 19.51 -3.81 1.08
C MET A 205 20.97 -3.59 1.47
N ASN A 206 21.26 -3.66 2.76
CA ASN A 206 22.59 -3.31 3.29
C ASN A 206 22.92 -4.05 4.60
N GLY A 207 22.22 -5.15 4.88
CA GLY A 207 22.54 -6.07 5.96
C GLY A 207 22.11 -5.58 7.35
N ALA A 208 22.67 -6.23 8.36
CA ALA A 208 22.20 -6.19 9.75
C ALA A 208 22.10 -4.79 10.37
N THR A 209 23.01 -3.86 10.05
CA THR A 209 23.04 -2.53 10.67
C THR A 209 23.28 -1.40 9.67
N GLY A 210 23.12 -1.68 8.37
CA GLY A 210 23.24 -0.65 7.33
C GLY A 210 24.60 -0.56 6.64
N ASN A 211 25.57 -1.39 7.02
CA ASN A 211 26.98 -1.22 6.67
C ASN A 211 27.56 -2.30 5.76
N TYR A 212 26.74 -3.21 5.21
CA TYR A 212 27.23 -4.29 4.34
C TYR A 212 28.23 -5.26 4.98
N SER A 213 28.39 -5.28 6.31
CA SER A 213 29.51 -5.98 6.98
C SER A 213 29.67 -7.47 6.62
N ALA A 214 28.57 -8.23 6.56
CA ALA A 214 28.60 -9.64 6.13
C ALA A 214 28.98 -9.76 4.64
N HIS A 215 28.49 -8.85 3.81
CA HIS A 215 28.74 -8.82 2.38
C HIS A 215 30.22 -8.53 2.08
N ASP A 216 30.78 -7.51 2.74
CA ASP A 216 32.19 -7.13 2.61
C ASP A 216 33.14 -8.23 3.10
N LEU A 217 32.78 -8.96 4.16
CA LEU A 217 33.57 -10.08 4.66
C LEU A 217 33.62 -11.24 3.65
N CYS A 218 32.49 -11.56 3.02
CA CYS A 218 32.40 -12.68 2.09
C CYS A 218 32.97 -12.35 0.70
N PHE A 219 32.67 -11.16 0.15
CA PHE A 219 33.16 -10.74 -1.16
C PHE A 219 33.63 -9.27 -1.13
N PRO A 220 34.84 -9.00 -0.63
CA PRO A 220 35.35 -7.63 -0.41
C PRO A 220 35.62 -6.83 -1.69
N ARG A 221 35.68 -7.51 -2.84
CA ARG A 221 35.94 -6.85 -4.15
C ARG A 221 34.67 -6.26 -4.76
N ILE A 222 33.49 -6.66 -4.28
CA ILE A 222 32.22 -6.17 -4.80
C ILE A 222 31.93 -4.80 -4.20
N ASN A 223 31.63 -3.81 -5.04
CA ASN A 223 31.08 -2.54 -4.58
C ASN A 223 29.59 -2.73 -4.23
N TRP A 224 29.31 -3.18 -3.00
CA TRP A 224 27.98 -3.52 -2.53
C TRP A 224 26.95 -2.38 -2.57
N PRO A 225 27.29 -1.12 -2.25
CA PRO A 225 26.37 0.00 -2.44
C PRO A 225 25.86 0.11 -3.88
N ASN A 226 26.76 -0.01 -4.87
CA ASN A 226 26.38 0.04 -6.28
C ASN A 226 25.70 -1.25 -6.75
N PHE A 227 26.11 -2.40 -6.22
CA PHE A 227 25.51 -3.70 -6.54
C PHE A 227 24.04 -3.76 -6.10
N THR A 228 23.76 -3.40 -4.86
CA THR A 228 22.39 -3.35 -4.31
C THR A 228 21.54 -2.24 -4.94
N LYS A 229 22.14 -1.10 -5.35
CA LYS A 229 21.46 -0.10 -6.18
C LYS A 229 20.94 -0.67 -7.48
N LYS A 230 21.73 -1.51 -8.16
CA LYS A 230 21.33 -2.17 -9.42
C LYS A 230 20.21 -3.17 -9.17
N PHE A 231 20.27 -3.94 -8.08
CA PHE A 231 19.19 -4.85 -7.66
C PHE A 231 17.87 -4.10 -7.43
N ILE A 232 17.91 -3.07 -6.57
CA ILE A 232 16.75 -2.23 -6.23
C ILE A 232 16.14 -1.58 -7.48
N ARG A 233 16.98 -1.09 -8.40
CA ARG A 233 16.52 -0.52 -9.68
C ARG A 233 15.84 -1.56 -10.58
N ARG A 234 16.27 -2.82 -10.57
CA ARG A 234 15.61 -3.92 -11.31
C ARG A 234 14.17 -4.14 -10.82
N LEU A 235 13.94 -3.92 -9.52
CA LEU A 235 12.60 -3.95 -8.92
C LEU A 235 11.79 -2.67 -9.15
N LYS A 236 12.33 -1.69 -9.90
CA LYS A 236 11.74 -0.36 -10.15
C LYS A 236 11.53 0.47 -8.88
N LEU A 237 12.39 0.27 -7.88
CA LEU A 237 12.40 1.01 -6.63
C LEU A 237 13.63 1.93 -6.55
N LYS A 238 13.63 2.86 -5.59
CA LYS A 238 14.76 3.76 -5.34
C LYS A 238 15.55 3.34 -4.10
N GLN A 239 16.87 3.36 -4.17
CA GLN A 239 17.70 3.01 -3.02
C GLN A 239 17.71 4.14 -1.99
N ASN A 240 17.41 3.80 -0.73
CA ASN A 240 17.85 4.57 0.42
C ASN A 240 19.25 4.09 0.81
N ARG A 241 20.25 4.97 0.65
CA ARG A 241 21.66 4.61 0.82
C ARG A 241 22.08 4.55 2.29
N PHE A 242 21.46 5.35 3.15
CA PHE A 242 21.89 5.54 4.52
C PHE A 242 20.75 5.14 5.45
N THR A 243 20.85 3.94 5.99
CA THR A 243 19.84 3.37 6.87
C THR A 243 20.51 2.68 8.03
N THR A 244 19.73 2.39 9.07
CA THR A 244 20.13 1.43 10.09
C THR A 244 19.74 0.03 9.62
N GLN A 245 19.29 -0.83 10.53
CA GLN A 245 18.75 -2.12 10.16
C GLN A 245 17.42 -2.02 9.39
N ILE A 246 16.62 -0.97 9.62
CA ILE A 246 15.35 -0.70 8.93
C ILE A 246 15.51 0.41 7.89
N GLU A 247 14.60 0.50 6.92
CA GLU A 247 14.41 1.73 6.14
C GLU A 247 13.82 2.83 7.06
N SER A 248 14.09 4.11 6.80
CA SER A 248 13.70 5.18 7.72
C SER A 248 12.19 5.48 7.74
N HIS A 249 11.41 4.86 6.84
CA HIS A 249 9.97 4.98 6.69
C HIS A 249 9.47 6.39 6.35
N ASP A 250 10.36 7.35 6.10
CA ASP A 250 10.03 8.75 5.77
C ASP A 250 9.13 8.83 4.54
N HIS A 251 9.42 8.03 3.51
CA HIS A 251 8.61 8.01 2.29
C HIS A 251 7.19 7.48 2.56
N ILE A 252 7.03 6.51 3.48
CA ILE A 252 5.72 6.01 3.91
C ILE A 252 4.96 7.13 4.64
N ALA A 253 5.63 7.84 5.54
CA ALA A 253 5.04 8.97 6.25
C ALA A 253 4.57 10.08 5.29
N GLU A 254 5.40 10.46 4.32
CA GLU A 254 5.05 11.45 3.28
C GLU A 254 3.83 11.01 2.47
N ILE A 255 3.77 9.73 2.06
CA ILE A 255 2.63 9.15 1.34
C ILE A 255 1.36 9.21 2.19
N CYS A 256 1.44 8.74 3.44
CA CYS A 256 0.32 8.74 4.38
C CYS A 256 -0.23 10.16 4.61
N MET A 257 0.65 11.13 4.85
CA MET A 257 0.25 12.54 5.03
C MET A 257 -0.39 13.11 3.75
N LYS A 258 0.15 12.78 2.57
CA LYS A 258 -0.40 13.29 1.31
C LYS A 258 -1.79 12.72 1.04
N ILE A 259 -2.00 11.42 1.28
CA ILE A 259 -3.32 10.79 1.15
C ILE A 259 -4.28 11.38 2.19
N SER A 260 -3.85 11.56 3.44
CA SER A 260 -4.65 12.18 4.51
C SER A 260 -5.13 13.58 4.10
N HIS A 261 -4.27 14.38 3.45
CA HIS A 261 -4.67 15.69 2.92
C HIS A 261 -5.69 15.57 1.79
N ILE A 262 -5.51 14.65 0.83
CA ILE A 262 -6.50 14.40 -0.24
C ILE A 262 -7.85 14.01 0.36
N ASN A 263 -7.85 13.11 1.35
CA ASN A 263 -9.04 12.71 2.09
C ASN A 263 -9.72 13.89 2.79
N SER A 264 -8.97 14.81 3.41
CA SER A 264 -9.55 16.01 4.02
C SER A 264 -10.23 16.93 2.99
N VAL A 265 -9.69 17.04 1.78
CA VAL A 265 -10.37 17.77 0.69
C VAL A 265 -11.66 17.06 0.28
N MET A 266 -11.65 15.73 0.23
CA MET A 266 -12.84 14.92 -0.07
C MET A 266 -13.89 14.99 1.05
N ILE A 267 -13.49 15.06 2.31
CA ILE A 267 -14.42 15.32 3.43
C ILE A 267 -15.11 16.68 3.26
N GLY A 268 -14.37 17.73 2.90
CA GLY A 268 -14.99 19.02 2.58
C GLY A 268 -16.00 18.92 1.44
N LEU A 269 -15.70 18.11 0.41
CA LEU A 269 -16.63 17.86 -0.70
C LEU A 269 -17.88 17.12 -0.23
N THR A 270 -17.76 16.08 0.60
CA THR A 270 -18.93 15.34 1.10
C THR A 270 -19.85 16.23 1.94
N GLN A 271 -19.26 17.08 2.79
CA GLN A 271 -20.00 18.04 3.64
C GLN A 271 -20.71 19.11 2.81
N ASP A 272 -20.05 19.66 1.79
CA ASP A 272 -20.66 20.64 0.90
C ASP A 272 -21.80 20.01 0.09
N ILE A 273 -21.61 18.81 -0.45
CA ILE A 273 -22.66 18.11 -1.21
C ILE A 273 -23.85 17.75 -0.32
N TRP A 274 -23.60 17.30 0.91
CA TRP A 274 -24.65 17.09 1.90
C TRP A 274 -25.46 18.38 2.13
N THR A 275 -24.77 19.52 2.27
CA THR A 275 -25.42 20.83 2.46
C THR A 275 -26.20 21.27 1.23
N TYR A 276 -25.67 21.05 0.02
CA TYR A 276 -26.38 21.35 -1.22
C TYR A 276 -27.64 20.50 -1.39
N ILE A 277 -27.62 19.24 -0.98
CA ILE A 277 -28.81 18.36 -0.96
C ILE A 277 -29.82 18.89 0.07
N SER A 278 -29.37 19.25 1.28
CA SER A 278 -30.23 19.82 2.32
C SER A 278 -30.91 21.12 1.87
N LYS A 279 -30.22 21.95 1.07
CA LYS A 279 -30.75 23.18 0.47
C LYS A 279 -31.53 22.96 -0.84
N ASN A 280 -31.77 21.72 -1.25
CA ASN A 280 -32.45 21.35 -2.51
C ASN A 280 -31.75 21.86 -3.79
N TYR A 281 -30.44 22.11 -3.76
CA TYR A 281 -29.65 22.40 -4.97
C TYR A 281 -29.43 21.13 -5.79
N PHE A 282 -29.42 19.98 -5.13
CA PHE A 282 -29.45 18.67 -5.76
C PHE A 282 -30.60 17.82 -5.21
N ILE A 283 -31.19 17.04 -6.09
CA ILE A 283 -32.17 16.01 -5.74
C ILE A 283 -31.53 14.65 -6.03
N GLN A 284 -31.69 13.72 -5.11
CA GLN A 284 -31.19 12.36 -5.26
C GLN A 284 -32.18 11.53 -6.08
N LYS A 285 -31.66 10.72 -7.00
CA LYS A 285 -32.50 9.83 -7.81
C LYS A 285 -33.08 8.74 -6.91
N ASN A 286 -34.39 8.57 -6.95
CA ASN A 286 -35.07 7.47 -6.24
C ASN A 286 -34.80 6.14 -6.96
N ILE A 287 -34.30 5.14 -6.23
CA ILE A 287 -34.08 3.78 -6.73
C ILE A 287 -35.20 2.89 -6.18
N LYS A 288 -35.98 2.27 -7.08
CA LYS A 288 -37.13 1.44 -6.70
C LYS A 288 -36.69 0.30 -5.77
N GLY A 289 -37.30 0.24 -4.58
CA GLY A 289 -37.04 -0.80 -3.58
C GLY A 289 -36.08 -0.38 -2.45
N GLU A 290 -35.39 0.76 -2.57
CA GLU A 290 -34.61 1.31 -1.46
C GLU A 290 -35.53 2.00 -0.44
N ILE A 291 -35.28 1.73 0.84
CA ILE A 291 -35.99 2.36 1.96
C ILE A 291 -35.08 3.45 2.52
N GLY A 292 -35.43 4.71 2.30
CA GLY A 292 -34.64 5.82 2.83
C GLY A 292 -34.85 6.08 4.33
N SER A 293 -35.99 5.70 4.89
CA SER A 293 -36.25 5.72 6.34
C SER A 293 -37.27 4.65 6.73
N SER A 294 -37.06 4.03 7.89
CA SER A 294 -37.98 3.03 8.45
C SER A 294 -39.37 3.59 8.81
N THR A 295 -39.49 4.91 9.03
CA THR A 295 -40.74 5.55 9.47
C THR A 295 -41.23 6.65 8.52
N MET A 296 -40.36 7.21 7.68
CA MET A 296 -40.69 8.31 6.77
C MET A 296 -40.56 7.85 5.30
N PRO A 297 -41.65 7.38 4.65
CA PRO A 297 -41.59 6.77 3.32
C PRO A 297 -41.18 7.73 2.20
N HIS A 298 -41.23 9.04 2.43
CA HIS A 298 -40.85 10.08 1.47
C HIS A 298 -39.37 10.49 1.57
N LYS A 299 -38.62 10.01 2.57
CA LYS A 299 -37.27 10.49 2.87
C LYS A 299 -36.22 9.82 1.99
N ILE A 300 -35.36 10.62 1.34
CA ILE A 300 -34.19 10.16 0.57
C ILE A 300 -32.94 10.84 1.17
N ASN A 301 -32.03 10.05 1.72
CA ASN A 301 -30.89 10.54 2.52
C ASN A 301 -29.56 10.44 1.74
N PRO A 302 -28.63 11.40 1.89
CA PRO A 302 -27.33 11.39 1.25
C PRO A 302 -26.33 10.40 1.89
N ILE A 303 -26.77 9.16 2.15
CA ILE A 303 -26.04 8.18 2.97
C ILE A 303 -24.67 7.79 2.41
N ASN A 304 -24.47 7.90 1.09
CA ASN A 304 -23.19 7.59 0.47
C ASN A 304 -22.14 8.64 0.84
N PHE A 305 -22.51 9.93 0.84
CA PHE A 305 -21.62 11.02 1.26
C PHE A 305 -21.33 10.98 2.76
N GLU A 306 -22.34 10.62 3.58
CA GLU A 306 -22.18 10.44 5.03
C GLU A 306 -21.26 9.24 5.35
N ASN A 307 -21.39 8.14 4.60
CA ASN A 307 -20.52 6.97 4.75
C ASN A 307 -19.08 7.29 4.33
N ALA A 308 -18.91 7.99 3.22
CA ALA A 308 -17.61 8.46 2.76
C ALA A 308 -16.92 9.36 3.81
N GLU A 309 -17.64 10.37 4.31
CA GLU A 309 -17.12 11.30 5.33
C GLU A 309 -16.57 10.56 6.55
N GLY A 310 -17.35 9.64 7.11
CA GLY A 310 -16.94 8.88 8.29
C GLY A 310 -15.71 8.00 8.04
N ASN A 311 -15.66 7.29 6.91
CA ASN A 311 -14.53 6.41 6.59
C ASN A 311 -13.26 7.20 6.24
N LEU A 312 -13.36 8.34 5.55
CA LEU A 312 -12.21 9.20 5.29
C LEU A 312 -11.61 9.75 6.60
N GLY A 313 -12.45 10.07 7.59
CA GLY A 313 -11.97 10.46 8.93
C GLY A 313 -11.20 9.34 9.64
N LEU A 314 -11.70 8.10 9.56
CA LEU A 314 -11.00 6.91 10.08
C LEU A 314 -9.66 6.67 9.37
N ALA A 315 -9.66 6.78 8.03
CA ALA A 315 -8.44 6.65 7.23
C ALA A 315 -7.38 7.67 7.66
N ASN A 316 -7.76 8.93 7.83
CA ASN A 316 -6.86 10.00 8.25
C ASN A 316 -6.28 9.76 9.63
N SER A 317 -7.08 9.25 10.57
CA SER A 317 -6.62 8.91 11.92
C SER A 317 -5.51 7.87 11.87
N ILE A 318 -5.67 6.83 11.04
CA ILE A 318 -4.67 5.78 10.85
C ILE A 318 -3.42 6.33 10.15
N PHE A 319 -3.58 7.07 9.05
CA PHE A 319 -2.44 7.63 8.33
C PHE A 319 -1.62 8.61 9.16
N ASN A 320 -2.27 9.43 9.96
CA ASN A 320 -1.59 10.35 10.87
C ASN A 320 -0.78 9.56 11.91
N TYR A 321 -1.36 8.53 12.53
CA TYR A 321 -0.63 7.65 13.44
C TYR A 321 0.58 6.99 12.77
N LEU A 322 0.37 6.35 11.61
CA LEU A 322 1.45 5.69 10.84
C LEU A 322 2.59 6.67 10.54
N SER A 323 2.26 7.86 10.03
CA SER A 323 3.26 8.88 9.67
C SER A 323 4.10 9.35 10.86
N SER A 324 3.47 9.56 12.01
CA SER A 324 4.15 10.02 13.23
C SER A 324 4.97 8.92 13.91
N LYS A 325 4.51 7.66 13.86
CA LYS A 325 5.10 6.56 14.64
C LYS A 325 6.21 5.82 13.89
N LEU A 326 6.09 5.65 12.58
CA LEU A 326 7.02 4.82 11.82
C LEU A 326 8.42 5.46 11.69
N VAL A 327 8.49 6.79 11.65
CA VAL A 327 9.76 7.53 11.56
C VAL A 327 10.59 7.51 12.85
N ILE A 328 10.11 6.85 13.91
CA ILE A 328 10.77 6.76 15.21
C ILE A 328 11.08 5.30 15.54
N SER A 329 12.36 5.00 15.71
CA SER A 329 12.87 3.70 16.15
C SER A 329 14.08 3.89 17.05
N ARG A 330 14.18 3.14 18.15
CA ARG A 330 15.28 3.28 19.12
C ARG A 330 16.60 2.74 18.55
N MET A 331 17.66 3.55 18.61
CA MET A 331 19.01 3.17 18.15
C MET A 331 19.01 2.61 16.71
N GLN A 332 19.67 1.47 16.45
CA GLN A 332 19.70 0.87 15.11
C GLN A 332 18.37 0.21 14.70
N ARG A 333 17.51 -0.15 15.66
CA ARG A 333 16.05 -0.29 15.55
C ARG A 333 15.46 -0.86 16.85
N ASP A 334 14.18 -0.63 17.06
CA ASP A 334 13.30 -1.55 17.79
C ASP A 334 12.27 -2.19 16.83
N LEU A 335 11.49 -3.16 17.31
CA LEU A 335 10.57 -3.97 16.47
C LEU A 335 9.11 -3.48 16.49
N SER A 336 8.83 -2.31 17.09
CA SER A 336 7.46 -1.79 17.19
C SER A 336 6.84 -1.41 15.85
N ASP A 337 7.66 -1.14 14.84
CA ASP A 337 7.22 -0.86 13.47
C ASP A 337 6.68 -2.11 12.75
N SER A 338 7.23 -3.30 13.02
CA SER A 338 6.81 -4.56 12.37
C SER A 338 5.31 -4.84 12.46
N THR A 339 4.70 -4.68 13.64
CA THR A 339 3.25 -4.84 13.79
C THR A 339 2.47 -3.68 13.17
N VAL A 340 3.03 -2.47 13.23
CA VAL A 340 2.38 -1.25 12.72
C VAL A 340 2.33 -1.24 11.19
N LEU A 341 3.38 -1.68 10.50
CA LEU A 341 3.42 -1.77 9.03
C LEU A 341 2.35 -2.72 8.47
N ARG A 342 1.90 -3.72 9.24
CA ARG A 342 0.78 -4.60 8.87
C ARG A 342 -0.58 -3.87 8.82
N ASN A 343 -0.65 -2.64 9.32
CA ASN A 343 -1.86 -1.83 9.36
C ASN A 343 -1.90 -0.73 8.27
N ILE A 344 -0.88 -0.64 7.40
CA ILE A 344 -0.92 0.31 6.26
C ILE A 344 -2.18 0.08 5.41
N GLY A 345 -2.49 -1.17 5.11
CA GLY A 345 -3.68 -1.55 4.34
C GLY A 345 -5.00 -1.11 4.96
N VAL A 346 -5.07 -0.90 6.28
CA VAL A 346 -6.29 -0.45 6.96
C VAL A 346 -6.60 1.01 6.58
N GLY A 347 -5.59 1.88 6.57
CA GLY A 347 -5.76 3.27 6.13
C GLY A 347 -6.16 3.40 4.66
N PHE A 348 -5.52 2.59 3.79
CA PHE A 348 -5.91 2.49 2.38
C PHE A 348 -7.33 1.95 2.22
N GLY A 349 -7.68 0.89 2.97
CA GLY A 349 -9.00 0.27 2.97
C GLY A 349 -10.11 1.28 3.22
N TYR A 350 -10.01 2.05 4.30
CA TYR A 350 -10.98 3.11 4.60
C TYR A 350 -11.01 4.22 3.55
N SER A 351 -9.87 4.55 2.92
CA SER A 351 -9.81 5.61 1.89
C SER A 351 -10.47 5.22 0.57
N VAL A 352 -10.47 3.94 0.22
CA VAL A 352 -11.03 3.46 -1.06
C VAL A 352 -12.48 3.00 -0.94
N LEU A 353 -13.07 3.02 0.26
CA LEU A 353 -14.51 2.83 0.42
C LEU A 353 -15.25 3.93 -0.34
N ARG A 354 -16.20 3.50 -1.17
CA ARG A 354 -16.80 4.33 -2.20
C ARG A 354 -17.41 5.62 -1.63
N ILE A 355 -17.08 6.73 -2.29
CA ILE A 355 -17.93 7.91 -2.43
C ILE A 355 -18.79 7.73 -3.68
#